data_AF-A0A8J8DIN1-F1
#
_entry.id   AF-A0A8J8DIN1-F1
#
_cell.length_a   1.000
_cell.length_b   1.000
_cell.length_c   1.000
_cell.angle_alpha   90.00
_cell.angle_beta   90.00
_cell.angle_gamma   90.00
#
_symmetry.space_group_name_H-M   'P 1'
#
loop_
_entity.id
_entity.type
_entity.pdbx_description
1 polymer ?
#
loop_
_entity_poly.entity_id
_entity_poly.type
_entity_poly.pdbx_seq_one_letter_code
_entity_poly.pdbx_strand_id
1 'polypeptide(L)'
;MEPFQIHAVIQILALMSFLTGIHYAKNHNLKMHHTFIYTAVILLTISIGYMLYIIRTLSPHGVLGLFVYFYILLTIFSGRAFLTRKITRDQHKRLAMIAVLLLTLQILLAVYNFLL
;
A
#
# COMPACT_ATOMS: atom_id res chain seq x y z
N MET A 1 20.31 4.95 -10.69
CA MET A 1 18.86 4.89 -10.98
C MET A 1 18.29 6.25 -10.66
N GLU A 2 17.41 6.76 -11.53
CA GLU A 2 16.69 8.01 -11.29
C GLU A 2 15.82 7.90 -10.04
N PRO A 3 15.64 8.96 -9.23
CA PRO A 3 14.83 8.92 -8.01
C PRO A 3 13.43 8.32 -8.21
N PHE A 4 12.79 8.64 -9.34
CA PHE A 4 11.48 8.10 -9.72
C PHE A 4 11.49 6.58 -9.93
N GLN A 5 12.58 6.02 -10.46
CA GLN A 5 12.72 4.57 -10.64
C GLN A 5 12.87 3.86 -9.29
N ILE A 6 13.64 4.44 -8.36
CA ILE A 6 13.81 3.89 -7.00
C ILE A 6 12.44 3.87 -6.30
N HIS A 7 11.71 4.98 -6.34
CA HIS A 7 10.36 5.08 -5.78
C HIS A 7 9.41 4.01 -6.36
N ALA A 8 9.37 3.86 -7.68
CA ALA A 8 8.52 2.89 -8.35
C ALA A 8 8.87 1.44 -7.95
N VAL A 9 10.15 1.09 -7.89
CA VAL A 9 10.60 -0.24 -7.45
C VAL A 9 10.14 -0.51 -6.01
N ILE A 10 10.30 0.45 -5.10
CA ILE A 10 9.86 0.27 -3.70
C ILE A 10 8.34 0.13 -3.62
N GLN A 11 7.57 0.88 -4.42
CA GLN A 11 6.10 0.74 -4.45
C GLN A 11 5.66 -0.63 -4.99
N ILE A 12 6.33 -1.15 -6.02
CA ILE A 12 6.07 -2.49 -6.55
C ILE A 12 6.39 -3.57 -5.49
N LEU A 13 7.52 -3.45 -4.79
CA LEU A 13 7.87 -4.36 -3.69
C LEU A 13 6.84 -4.31 -2.56
N ALA A 14 6.32 -3.13 -2.23
CA ALA A 14 5.26 -2.98 -1.25
C ALA A 14 3.96 -3.65 -1.71
N LEU A 15 3.56 -3.48 -2.98
CA LEU A 15 2.41 -4.15 -3.57
C LEU A 15 2.57 -5.68 -3.51
N MET A 16 3.73 -6.21 -3.89
CA MET A 16 4.01 -7.65 -3.81
C MET A 16 3.95 -8.16 -2.38
N SER A 17 4.45 -7.38 -1.41
CA SER A 17 4.34 -7.69 0.01
C SER A 17 2.89 -7.71 0.48
N PHE A 18 2.02 -6.77 0.06
CA PHE A 18 0.59 -6.84 0.36
C PHE A 18 -0.08 -8.09 -0.20
N LEU A 19 0.17 -8.42 -1.48
CA LEU A 19 -0.39 -9.60 -2.12
C LEU A 19 0.04 -10.89 -1.40
N THR A 20 1.31 -10.95 -0.99
CA THR A 20 1.86 -12.08 -0.23
C THR A 20 1.24 -12.17 1.16
N GLY A 21 1.07 -11.03 1.85
CA GLY A 21 0.37 -10.98 3.13
C GLY A 21 -1.08 -11.46 3.03
N ILE A 22 -1.80 -11.09 1.97
CA ILE A 22 -3.17 -11.56 1.71
C ILE A 22 -3.19 -13.06 1.40
N HIS A 23 -2.23 -13.56 0.64
CA HIS A 23 -2.08 -15.00 0.39
C HIS A 23 -1.93 -15.79 1.70
N TYR A 24 -1.05 -15.36 2.61
CA TYR A 24 -0.90 -16.02 3.90
C TYR A 24 -2.14 -15.93 4.79
N ALA A 25 -2.93 -14.86 4.70
CA ALA A 25 -4.22 -14.78 5.41
C ALA A 25 -5.24 -15.81 4.90
N LYS A 26 -5.23 -16.15 3.60
CA LYS A 26 -6.05 -17.24 3.05
C LYS A 26 -5.61 -18.60 3.57
N ASN A 27 -4.30 -18.79 3.76
CA ASN A 27 -3.73 -20.02 4.33
C ASN A 27 -3.76 -20.04 5.87
N HIS A 28 -4.53 -19.15 6.51
CA HIS A 28 -4.67 -19.04 7.96
C HIS A 28 -3.37 -18.79 8.74
N ASN A 29 -2.29 -18.35 8.07
CA ASN A 29 -1.02 -18.02 8.70
C ASN A 29 -0.95 -16.52 9.02
N LEU A 30 -1.56 -16.15 10.16
CA LEU A 30 -1.70 -14.75 10.57
C LEU A 30 -0.35 -14.10 10.93
N LYS A 31 0.61 -14.88 11.43
CA LYS A 31 1.97 -14.36 11.71
C LYS A 31 2.60 -13.84 10.43
N MET A 32 2.62 -14.66 9.39
CA MET A 32 3.19 -14.26 8.08
C MET A 32 2.37 -13.15 7.43
N HIS A 33 1.03 -13.20 7.54
CA HIS A 33 0.17 -12.10 7.10
C HIS A 33 0.64 -10.77 7.70
N HIS A 34 0.70 -10.65 9.02
CA HIS A 34 1.09 -9.41 9.67
C HIS A 34 2.52 -8.98 9.33
N THR A 35 3.48 -9.91 9.26
CA THR A 35 4.86 -9.61 8.84
C THR A 35 4.88 -8.93 7.47
N PHE A 36 4.24 -9.53 6.46
CA PHE A 36 4.20 -8.96 5.11
C PHE A 36 3.40 -7.66 5.01
N ILE A 37 2.32 -7.50 5.79
CA ILE A 37 1.57 -6.24 5.86
C ILE A 37 2.46 -5.13 6.44
N TYR A 38 3.19 -5.38 7.53
CA TYR A 38 4.08 -4.37 8.12
C TYR A 38 5.25 -4.03 7.21
N THR A 39 5.86 -5.03 6.56
CA THR A 39 6.90 -4.80 5.55
C THR A 39 6.38 -3.91 4.43
N ALA A 40 5.18 -4.16 3.90
CA ALA A 40 4.58 -3.35 2.85
C ALA A 40 4.39 -1.88 3.27
N VAL A 41 3.92 -1.65 4.49
CA VAL A 41 3.69 -0.30 5.04
C VAL A 41 5.01 0.44 5.25
N ILE A 42 6.04 -0.24 5.75
CA ILE A 42 7.38 0.34 5.91
C ILE A 42 7.93 0.75 4.54
N LEU A 43 7.87 -0.14 3.54
CA LEU A 43 8.32 0.16 2.17
C LEU A 43 7.56 1.36 1.58
N LEU A 44 6.23 1.41 1.71
CA LEU A 44 5.45 2.56 1.24
C LEU A 44 5.85 3.86 1.93
N THR A 45 6.01 3.83 3.25
CA THR A 45 6.38 5.02 4.03
C THR A 45 7.76 5.54 3.61
N ILE A 46 8.73 4.64 3.43
CA ILE A 46 10.06 4.99 2.91
C ILE A 46 9.95 5.56 1.50
N SER A 47 9.19 4.91 0.61
CA SER A 47 9.04 5.33 -0.79
C SER A 47 8.43 6.73 -0.92
N ILE A 48 7.39 7.02 -0.13
CA ILE A 48 6.72 8.33 -0.11
C ILE A 48 7.64 9.38 0.52
N GLY A 49 8.21 9.08 1.69
CA GLY A 49 9.13 10.00 2.37
C GLY A 49 10.34 10.37 1.51
N TYR A 50 10.89 9.39 0.79
CA TYR A 50 11.98 9.58 -0.17
C TYR A 50 11.59 10.58 -1.28
N MET A 51 10.44 10.40 -1.94
CA MET A 51 10.05 11.32 -3.01
C MET A 51 9.67 12.71 -2.51
N LEU A 52 9.04 12.82 -1.34
CA LEU A 52 8.74 14.11 -0.73
C LEU A 52 10.03 14.89 -0.41
N TYR A 53 11.06 14.19 0.06
CA TYR A 53 12.37 14.77 0.32
C TYR A 53 13.06 15.29 -0.96
N ILE A 54 12.95 14.54 -2.06
CA ILE A 54 13.58 14.88 -3.34
C ILE A 54 12.84 16.01 -4.08
N ILE A 55 11.53 15.88 -4.30
CA ILE A 55 10.78 16.80 -5.18
C ILE A 55 10.31 18.06 -4.43
N ARG A 56 10.21 17.99 -3.09
CA ARG A 56 9.76 19.08 -2.18
C ARG A 56 8.41 19.74 -2.53
N THR A 57 7.67 19.16 -3.47
CA THR A 57 6.39 19.66 -3.99
C THR A 57 5.45 18.48 -4.21
N LEU A 58 4.15 18.75 -4.12
CA LEU A 58 3.10 17.74 -4.30
C LEU A 58 2.52 17.87 -5.71
N SER A 59 2.81 16.91 -6.58
CA SER A 59 2.12 16.78 -7.87
C SER A 59 0.70 16.22 -7.67
N PRO A 60 -0.21 16.34 -8.66
CA PRO A 60 -1.52 15.68 -8.60
C PRO A 60 -1.41 14.17 -8.35
N HIS A 61 -0.41 13.51 -8.94
CA HIS A 61 -0.10 12.12 -8.68
C HIS A 61 0.36 11.87 -7.24
N GLY A 62 1.18 12.77 -6.68
CA GLY A 62 1.61 12.72 -5.29
C GLY A 62 0.45 12.88 -4.29
N VAL A 63 -0.51 13.76 -4.57
CA VAL A 63 -1.75 13.90 -3.78
C VAL A 63 -2.54 12.60 -3.77
N LEU A 64 -2.74 11.98 -4.95
CA LEU A 64 -3.40 10.69 -5.07
C LEU A 64 -2.63 9.61 -4.30
N GLY A 65 -1.30 9.58 -4.41
CA GLY A 65 -0.44 8.64 -3.68
C GLY A 65 -0.59 8.75 -2.16
N LEU A 66 -0.67 9.98 -1.62
CA LEU A 66 -0.93 10.21 -0.20
C LEU A 66 -2.32 9.74 0.21
N PHE A 67 -3.35 10.01 -0.60
CA PHE A 67 -4.69 9.51 -0.33
C PHE A 67 -4.71 7.97 -0.24
N VAL A 68 -4.09 7.29 -1.21
CA VAL A 68 -3.97 5.82 -1.21
C VAL A 68 -3.22 5.33 0.03
N TYR A 69 -2.12 5.99 0.40
CA TYR A 69 -1.36 5.66 1.60
C TYR A 69 -2.20 5.77 2.88
N PHE A 70 -2.94 6.87 3.06
CA PHE A 70 -3.84 7.00 4.22
C PHE A 70 -4.97 5.97 4.23
N TYR A 71 -5.51 5.62 3.06
CA TYR A 71 -6.51 4.56 2.94
C TYR A 71 -5.95 3.19 3.34
N ILE A 72 -4.70 2.89 2.95
CA ILE A 72 -3.97 1.68 3.37
C ILE A 72 -3.77 1.68 4.89
N LEU A 73 -3.36 2.81 5.49
CA LEU A 73 -3.22 2.95 6.93
C LEU A 73 -4.53 2.65 7.66
N LEU A 74 -5.62 3.28 7.22
CA LEU A 74 -6.97 3.02 7.74
C LEU A 74 -7.33 1.53 7.63
N THR A 75 -6.97 0.90 6.52
CA THR A 75 -7.23 -0.52 6.30
C THR A 75 -6.48 -1.40 7.29
N ILE A 76 -5.20 -1.15 7.62
CA ILE A 76 -4.55 -1.99 8.66
C ILE A 76 -5.11 -1.68 10.06
N PHE A 77 -5.46 -0.42 10.37
CA PHE A 77 -6.15 -0.11 11.62
C PHE A 77 -7.52 -0.78 11.74
N SER A 78 -8.22 -0.98 10.63
CA SER A 78 -9.46 -1.77 10.61
C SER A 78 -9.24 -3.22 11.04
N GLY A 79 -8.02 -3.77 10.92
CA GLY A 79 -7.66 -5.08 11.46
C GLY A 79 -7.83 -5.15 12.98
N ARG A 80 -7.52 -4.07 13.72
CA ARG A 80 -7.79 -3.99 15.17
C ARG A 80 -9.29 -3.85 15.46
N ALA A 81 -10.03 -3.14 14.61
CA ALA A 81 -11.49 -3.07 14.70
C ALA A 81 -12.13 -4.47 14.49
N PHE A 82 -11.56 -5.28 13.60
CA PHE A 82 -11.96 -6.68 13.41
C PHE A 82 -11.66 -7.54 14.64
N LEU A 83 -10.46 -7.43 15.22
CA LEU A 83 -10.09 -8.15 16.46
C LEU A 83 -11.01 -7.80 17.64
N THR A 84 -11.43 -6.53 17.73
CA THR A 84 -12.38 -6.04 18.74
C THR A 84 -13.85 -6.27 18.36
N ARG A 85 -14.12 -7.03 17.28
CA ARG A 85 -15.47 -7.37 16.77
C ARG A 85 -16.34 -6.16 16.41
N LYS A 86 -15.73 -4.99 16.19
CA LYS A 86 -16.42 -3.76 15.72
C LYS A 86 -16.76 -3.82 14.23
N ILE A 87 -15.99 -4.59 13.45
CA ILE A 87 -16.29 -4.91 12.06
C ILE A 87 -16.16 -6.41 11.82
N THR A 88 -16.86 -6.88 10.79
CA THR A 88 -16.81 -8.27 10.32
C THR A 88 -15.56 -8.54 9.50
N ARG A 89 -15.23 -9.83 9.35
CA ARG A 89 -14.14 -10.29 8.48
C ARG A 89 -14.33 -9.82 7.03
N ASP A 90 -15.56 -9.84 6.53
CA ASP A 90 -15.84 -9.48 5.13
C ASP A 90 -15.75 -7.98 4.88
N GLN A 91 -16.08 -7.15 5.89
CA GLN A 91 -15.81 -5.71 5.84
C GLN A 91 -14.30 -5.44 5.78
N HIS A 92 -13.49 -6.06 6.64
CA HIS A 92 -12.03 -5.91 6.59
C HIS A 92 -11.45 -6.36 5.24
N LYS A 93 -11.89 -7.52 4.73
CA LYS A 93 -11.48 -8.01 3.40
C LYS A 93 -11.83 -7.01 2.29
N ARG A 94 -13.02 -6.41 2.33
CA ARG A 94 -13.44 -5.42 1.33
C ARG A 94 -12.55 -4.19 1.36
N LEU A 95 -12.23 -3.68 2.55
CA LEU A 95 -11.28 -2.57 2.72
C LEU A 95 -9.91 -2.93 2.14
N ALA A 96 -9.40 -4.13 2.44
CA ALA A 96 -8.12 -4.64 1.92
C ALA A 96 -8.10 -4.76 0.39
N MET A 97 -9.17 -5.29 -0.21
CA MET A 97 -9.27 -5.37 -1.67
C MET A 97 -9.27 -3.99 -2.32
N ILE A 98 -10.02 -3.03 -1.77
CA ILE A 98 -10.04 -1.66 -2.28
C ILE A 98 -8.66 -1.02 -2.13
N ALA A 99 -7.98 -1.20 -1.00
CA ALA A 99 -6.65 -0.64 -0.76
C ALA A 99 -5.62 -1.15 -1.78
N VAL A 100 -5.61 -2.46 -2.05
CA VAL A 100 -4.72 -3.06 -3.05
C VAL A 100 -5.07 -2.60 -4.47
N LEU A 101 -6.36 -2.51 -4.80
CA LEU A 101 -6.80 -2.01 -6.11
C LEU A 101 -6.36 -0.56 -6.32
N LEU A 102 -6.57 0.30 -5.32
CA LEU A 102 -6.15 1.70 -5.36
C LEU A 102 -4.63 1.85 -5.55
N LEU A 103 -3.83 1.08 -4.81
CA LEU A 103 -2.37 1.06 -4.99
C LEU A 103 -1.97 0.60 -6.39
N THR A 104 -2.61 -0.46 -6.90
CA THR A 104 -2.33 -0.98 -8.24
C THR A 104 -2.64 0.06 -9.30
N LEU A 105 -3.81 0.71 -9.23
CA LEU A 105 -4.21 1.75 -10.17
C LEU A 105 -3.29 2.97 -10.09
N GLN A 106 -2.86 3.37 -8.89
CA GLN A 106 -1.92 4.47 -8.72
C GLN A 106 -0.55 4.16 -9.37
N ILE A 107 -0.02 2.95 -9.19
CA ILE A 107 1.22 2.52 -9.86
C ILE A 107 1.05 2.51 -11.39
N LEU A 108 -0.05 1.94 -11.90
CA LEU A 108 -0.31 1.89 -13.35
C LEU A 108 -0.43 3.30 -13.96
N LEU A 109 -1.10 4.22 -13.27
CA LEU A 109 -1.22 5.62 -13.70
C LEU A 109 0.15 6.30 -13.77
N ALA A 110 1.05 6.03 -12.81
CA ALA A 110 2.42 6.55 -12.84
C ALA A 110 3.19 6.04 -14.06
N VAL A 111 3.11 4.73 -14.33
CA VAL A 111 3.78 4.10 -15.47
C VAL A 111 3.25 4.64 -16.78
N TYR A 112 1.93 4.79 -16.92
CA TYR A 112 1.31 5.37 -18.11
C TYR A 112 1.81 6.80 -18.38
N ASN A 113 1.83 7.66 -17.35
CA ASN A 113 2.32 9.04 -17.47
C ASN A 113 3.83 9.15 -17.67
N PHE A 114 4.61 8.10 -17.38
CA PHE A 114 6.04 8.08 -17.62
C PHE A 114 6.39 7.63 -19.05
N LEU A 115 5.52 6.82 -19.67
CA LEU A 115 5.72 6.31 -21.03
C LEU A 115 5.22 7.26 -22.13
N LEU A 116 4.35 8.21 -21.80
CA LEU A 116 3.79 9.23 -22.70
C LEU A 116 4.39 10.61 -22.40
#